data_AF-A0A5R9NZR8-F1
#
_entry.id   AF-A0A5R9NZR8-F1
#
_cell.length_a   1.000
_cell.length_b   1.000
_cell.length_c   1.000
_cell.angle_alpha   90.00
_cell.angle_beta   90.00
_cell.angle_gamma   90.00
#
_symmetry.space_group_name_H-M   'P 1'
#
loop_
_entity.id
_entity.type
_entity.pdbx_description
1 polymer ?
#
loop_
_entity_poly.entity_id
_entity_poly.type
_entity_poly.pdbx_seq_one_letter_code
_entity_poly.pdbx_strand_id
1 'polypeptide(L)'
;MTDTEERIPMTNDEIMETAQELVNRYTPETIPPCRICGERLSMQAAGRGPTIYACSGDYEDETGRRKYRAGRSVADEHYSNSRWEQYRHGDRLVMKLVGQLLADRGLTMPQVQADRAW
;
A
#
# COMPACT_ATOMS: atom_id res chain seq x y z
N MET A 1 21.97 13.98 -39.20
CA MET A 1 22.89 13.73 -38.08
C MET A 1 22.02 13.63 -36.84
N THR A 2 21.67 12.41 -36.43
CA THR A 2 20.93 12.19 -35.19
C THR A 2 21.93 12.34 -34.06
N ASP A 3 21.86 13.45 -33.32
CA ASP A 3 22.48 13.59 -32.02
C ASP A 3 21.92 12.46 -31.15
N THR A 4 22.69 11.38 -31.07
CA THR A 4 22.47 10.37 -30.05
C THR A 4 23.09 10.97 -28.82
N GLU A 5 22.31 11.73 -28.05
CA GLU A 5 22.73 12.15 -26.72
C GLU A 5 23.29 10.90 -26.02
N GLU A 6 24.58 10.94 -25.75
CA GLU A 6 25.29 9.85 -25.12
C GLU A 6 24.70 9.70 -23.73
N ARG A 7 23.77 8.74 -23.56
CA ARG A 7 23.10 8.48 -22.29
C ARG A 7 24.16 7.99 -21.31
N ILE A 8 24.70 8.90 -20.52
CA ILE A 8 25.58 8.55 -19.40
C ILE A 8 24.76 7.62 -18.50
N PRO A 9 25.17 6.36 -18.33
CA PRO A 9 24.46 5.42 -17.49
C PRO A 9 24.59 5.86 -16.03
N MET A 10 23.48 5.84 -15.29
CA MET A 10 23.50 6.11 -13.84
C MET A 10 24.50 5.18 -13.15
N THR A 11 25.26 5.76 -12.23
CA THR A 11 26.12 5.04 -11.29
C THR A 11 25.27 4.18 -10.35
N ASN A 12 25.88 3.18 -9.72
CA ASN A 12 25.16 2.34 -8.77
C ASN A 12 24.68 3.13 -7.54
N ASP A 13 25.42 4.17 -7.12
CA ASP A 13 25.04 5.02 -6.00
C ASP A 13 23.80 5.85 -6.33
N GLU A 14 23.76 6.49 -7.50
CA GLU A 14 22.58 7.23 -7.98
C GLU A 14 21.36 6.30 -8.17
N ILE A 15 21.59 5.07 -8.63
CA ILE A 15 20.53 4.06 -8.76
C ILE A 15 19.97 3.70 -7.39
N MET A 16 20.82 3.49 -6.39
CA MET A 16 20.37 3.14 -5.04
C MET A 16 19.63 4.28 -4.35
N GLU A 17 20.09 5.53 -4.50
CA GLU A 17 19.38 6.71 -4.01
C GLU A 17 18.00 6.85 -4.67
N THR A 18 17.95 6.75 -6.01
CA THR A 18 16.69 6.81 -6.76
C THR A 18 15.76 5.65 -6.39
N ALA A 19 16.30 4.44 -6.22
CA ALA A 19 15.53 3.27 -5.83
C ALA A 19 14.93 3.43 -4.42
N GLN A 20 15.66 4.04 -3.48
CA GLN A 20 15.13 4.34 -2.15
C GLN A 20 13.90 5.27 -2.22
N GLU A 21 13.99 6.34 -3.01
CA GLU A 21 12.86 7.26 -3.23
C GLU A 21 11.67 6.57 -3.93
N LEU A 22 11.93 5.68 -4.88
CA LEU A 22 10.87 4.92 -5.55
C LEU A 22 10.22 3.92 -4.60
N VAL A 23 11.00 3.22 -3.79
CA VAL A 23 10.50 2.27 -2.78
C VAL A 23 9.60 2.98 -1.77
N ASN A 24 9.99 4.15 -1.28
CA ASN A 24 9.17 4.91 -0.34
C ASN A 24 7.85 5.42 -0.94
N ARG A 25 7.84 5.75 -2.23
CA ARG A 25 6.66 6.30 -2.93
C ARG A 25 5.72 5.23 -3.46
N TYR A 26 6.27 4.16 -4.02
CA TYR A 26 5.53 3.20 -4.83
C TYR A 26 5.40 1.82 -4.22
N THR A 27 6.01 1.54 -3.06
CA THR A 27 5.68 0.31 -2.33
C THR A 27 4.21 0.37 -1.91
N PRO A 28 3.38 -0.61 -2.31
CA PRO A 28 1.99 -0.67 -1.89
C PRO A 28 1.91 -0.74 -0.37
N GLU A 29 1.13 0.16 0.22
CA GLU A 29 0.82 0.09 1.65
C GLU A 29 0.03 -1.18 1.95
N THR A 30 0.47 -1.86 2.99
CA THR A 30 -0.29 -2.97 3.56
C THR A 30 -1.41 -2.38 4.41
N ILE A 31 -2.64 -2.85 4.16
CA ILE A 31 -3.78 -2.46 5.00
C ILE A 31 -3.56 -3.07 6.38
N PRO A 32 -3.48 -2.28 7.45
CA PRO A 32 -3.27 -2.83 8.78
C PRO A 32 -4.49 -3.67 9.21
N PRO A 33 -4.31 -4.64 10.10
CA PRO A 33 -5.43 -5.26 10.78
C PRO A 33 -6.18 -4.22 11.63
N CYS A 34 -7.42 -4.53 12.00
CA CYS A 34 -8.22 -3.72 12.90
C CYS A 34 -7.48 -3.54 14.23
N ARG A 35 -7.21 -2.30 14.62
CA ARG A 35 -6.53 -1.97 15.89
C ARG A 35 -7.31 -2.35 17.15
N ILE A 36 -8.59 -2.71 17.02
CA ILE A 36 -9.46 -3.04 18.15
C ILE A 36 -9.57 -4.56 18.33
N CYS A 37 -9.80 -5.31 17.25
CA CYS A 37 -10.03 -6.76 17.31
C CYS A 37 -9.01 -7.62 16.54
N GLY A 38 -8.10 -7.01 15.78
CA GLY A 38 -7.08 -7.73 14.99
C GLY A 38 -7.58 -8.30 13.66
N GLU A 39 -8.89 -8.26 13.38
CA GLU A 39 -9.47 -8.75 12.13
C GLU A 39 -9.09 -7.90 10.92
N ARG A 40 -9.11 -8.49 9.72
CA ARG A 40 -8.83 -7.75 8.49
C ARG A 40 -9.89 -6.67 8.22
N LEU A 41 -9.45 -5.47 7.86
CA LEU A 41 -10.35 -4.39 7.44
C LEU A 41 -10.91 -4.66 6.03
N SER A 42 -12.14 -4.21 5.78
CA SER A 42 -12.78 -4.22 4.47
C SER A 42 -12.79 -2.81 3.86
N MET A 43 -12.79 -2.73 2.53
CA MET A 43 -12.94 -1.46 1.81
C MET A 43 -14.38 -0.97 1.95
N GLN A 44 -14.54 0.23 2.49
CA GLN A 44 -15.84 0.84 2.79
C GLN A 44 -16.21 1.95 1.80
N ALA A 45 -15.21 2.64 1.26
CA ALA A 45 -15.39 3.67 0.24
C ALA A 45 -14.12 3.81 -0.59
N ALA A 46 -14.28 4.03 -1.89
CA ALA A 46 -13.21 4.39 -2.82
C ALA A 46 -13.75 5.44 -3.81
N GLY A 47 -12.93 6.39 -4.24
CA GLY A 47 -13.38 7.48 -5.12
C GLY A 47 -12.39 8.63 -5.22
N ARG A 48 -12.87 9.88 -5.27
CA ARG A 48 -12.05 11.10 -5.38
C ARG A 48 -11.19 11.43 -4.15
N GLY A 49 -11.37 10.72 -3.04
CA GLY A 49 -10.64 10.91 -1.78
C GLY A 49 -9.83 9.66 -1.39
N PRO A 50 -9.37 9.55 -0.13
CA PRO A 50 -8.70 8.34 0.33
C PRO A 50 -9.63 7.13 0.21
N THR A 51 -9.03 5.98 -0.07
CA THR A 51 -9.75 4.72 0.10
C THR A 51 -9.90 4.46 1.60
N ILE A 52 -11.13 4.25 2.04
CA ILE A 52 -11.45 4.04 3.45
C ILE A 52 -11.54 2.54 3.71
N TYR A 53 -10.76 2.09 4.69
CA TYR A 53 -10.84 0.74 5.23
C TYR A 53 -11.35 0.81 6.68
N ALA A 54 -12.26 -0.07 7.06
CA ALA A 54 -12.73 -0.16 8.44
C ALA A 54 -13.22 -1.58 8.75
N CYS A 55 -13.41 -1.88 10.04
CA CYS A 55 -14.00 -3.15 10.45
C CYS A 55 -15.53 -3.04 10.32
N SER A 56 -16.08 -3.74 9.33
CA SER A 56 -17.53 -3.86 9.12
C SER A 56 -18.23 -4.57 10.28
N GLY A 57 -17.52 -5.45 10.99
CA GLY A 57 -18.10 -6.32 12.03
C GLY A 57 -19.11 -7.33 11.48
N ASP A 58 -19.19 -7.47 10.16
CA ASP A 58 -20.05 -8.43 9.49
C ASP A 58 -19.32 -9.76 9.22
N TYR A 59 -20.12 -10.80 9.00
CA TYR A 59 -19.70 -12.10 8.55
C TYR A 59 -20.80 -12.68 7.65
N GLU A 60 -20.42 -13.60 6.76
CA GLU A 60 -21.40 -14.37 6.00
C GLU A 60 -21.76 -15.63 6.78
N ASP A 61 -23.06 -15.86 6.98
CA ASP A 61 -23.54 -17.10 7.57
C ASP A 61 -23.59 -18.25 6.56
N GLU A 62 -23.98 -19.44 7.02
CA GLU A 62 -24.09 -20.66 6.19
C GLU A 62 -25.05 -20.51 5.00
N THR A 63 -25.93 -19.51 5.04
CA THR A 63 -26.89 -19.21 3.98
C THR A 63 -26.40 -18.13 3.01
N GLY A 64 -25.16 -17.65 3.20
CA GLY A 64 -24.56 -16.56 2.43
C GLY A 64 -25.12 -15.18 2.79
N ARG A 65 -25.86 -15.05 3.90
CA ARG A 65 -26.41 -13.76 4.33
C ARG A 65 -25.40 -13.04 5.21
N ARG A 66 -25.13 -11.77 4.89
CA ARG A 66 -24.34 -10.90 5.76
C ARG A 66 -25.09 -10.64 7.06
N LYS A 67 -24.44 -10.94 8.18
CA LYS A 67 -24.91 -10.68 9.55
C LYS A 67 -23.84 -9.94 10.32
N TYR A 68 -24.27 -9.16 11.30
CA TYR A 68 -23.37 -8.52 12.25
C TYR A 68 -23.06 -9.46 13.41
N ARG A 69 -21.81 -9.44 13.90
CA ARG A 69 -21.46 -10.14 15.14
C ARG A 69 -22.22 -9.52 16.33
N ALA A 70 -22.34 -10.26 17.43
CA ALA A 70 -23.05 -9.79 18.61
C ALA A 70 -22.49 -8.43 19.08
N GLY A 71 -23.38 -7.47 19.36
CA GLY A 71 -23.02 -6.12 19.78
C GLY A 71 -22.44 -5.23 18.66
N ARG A 72 -22.47 -5.67 17.40
CA ARG A 72 -22.09 -4.85 16.23
C ARG A 72 -23.36 -4.37 15.50
N SER A 73 -23.27 -3.22 14.85
CA SER A 73 -24.30 -2.69 13.95
C SER A 73 -23.68 -1.83 12.84
N VAL A 74 -24.51 -1.36 11.90
CA VAL A 74 -24.07 -0.49 10.81
C VAL A 74 -23.41 0.76 11.37
N ALA A 75 -22.17 1.04 10.94
CA ALA A 75 -21.43 2.26 11.27
C ALA A 75 -21.34 2.58 12.78
N ASP A 76 -21.21 1.53 13.60
CA ASP A 76 -21.09 1.68 15.06
C ASP A 76 -19.75 2.28 15.53
N GLU A 77 -19.57 2.35 16.85
CA GLU A 77 -18.39 2.97 17.45
C GLU A 77 -17.09 2.27 17.04
N HIS A 78 -17.07 0.95 17.00
CA HIS A 78 -15.88 0.20 16.57
C HIS A 78 -15.59 0.43 15.09
N TYR A 79 -16.61 0.55 14.23
CA TYR A 79 -16.41 0.93 12.84
C TYR A 79 -15.68 2.27 12.76
N SER A 80 -16.17 3.27 13.48
CA SER A 80 -15.60 4.62 13.52
C SER A 80 -14.17 4.61 14.08
N ASN A 81 -13.97 3.86 15.15
CA ASN A 81 -12.68 3.72 15.83
C ASN A 81 -11.73 2.76 15.10
N SER A 82 -12.13 2.03 14.06
CA SER A 82 -11.24 1.15 13.28
C SER A 82 -10.86 1.72 11.92
N ARG A 83 -11.37 2.91 11.60
CA ARG A 83 -11.17 3.57 10.31
C ARG A 83 -9.69 3.86 10.01
N TRP A 84 -9.26 3.47 8.83
CA TRP A 84 -7.94 3.72 8.26
C TRP A 84 -8.10 4.31 6.85
N GLU A 85 -7.30 5.33 6.53
CA GLU A 85 -7.40 6.06 5.27
C GLU A 85 -6.15 5.83 4.42
N GLN A 86 -6.34 5.37 3.18
CA GLN A 86 -5.26 5.19 2.21
C GLN A 86 -5.30 6.29 1.16
N TYR A 87 -4.29 7.15 1.13
CA TYR A 87 -4.20 8.25 0.15
C TYR A 87 -3.48 7.87 -1.14
N ARG A 88 -2.58 6.89 -1.11
CA ARG A 88 -1.82 6.47 -2.28
C ARG A 88 -1.86 4.96 -2.43
N HIS A 89 -2.15 4.52 -3.65
CA HIS A 89 -1.92 3.14 -4.05
C HIS A 89 -0.48 3.07 -4.55
N GLY A 90 0.37 2.27 -3.93
CA GLY A 90 1.68 1.97 -4.51
C GLY A 90 1.52 1.33 -5.89
N ASP A 91 2.57 1.38 -6.71
CA ASP A 91 2.55 0.87 -8.08
C ASP A 91 3.41 -0.39 -8.19
N ARG A 92 2.74 -1.54 -8.35
CA ARG A 92 3.40 -2.85 -8.44
C ARG A 92 4.28 -2.98 -9.67
N LEU A 93 3.96 -2.28 -10.77
CA LEU A 93 4.74 -2.34 -12.00
C LEU A 93 6.04 -1.54 -11.85
N VAL A 94 5.97 -0.36 -11.23
CA VAL A 94 7.18 0.41 -10.88
C VAL A 94 8.08 -0.44 -9.98
N MET A 95 7.53 -1.06 -8.94
CA MET A 95 8.32 -1.92 -8.04
C MET A 95 8.94 -3.13 -8.75
N LYS A 96 8.24 -3.72 -9.72
CA LYS A 96 8.78 -4.80 -10.55
C LYS A 96 9.96 -4.31 -11.41
N LEU A 97 9.83 -3.14 -12.04
CA LEU A 97 10.89 -2.56 -12.87
C LEU A 97 12.13 -2.20 -12.04
N VAL A 98 11.95 -1.59 -10.86
CA VAL A 98 13.06 -1.28 -9.94
C VAL A 98 13.76 -2.57 -9.49
N GLY A 99 12.99 -3.60 -9.13
CA GLY A 99 13.55 -4.90 -8.76
C GLY A 99 14.39 -5.53 -9.87
N GLN A 100 13.91 -5.48 -11.12
CA GLN A 100 14.67 -5.99 -12.27
C GLN A 100 15.96 -5.19 -12.50
N LEU A 101 15.90 -3.85 -12.45
CA LEU A 101 17.08 -3.00 -12.63
C LEU A 101 18.15 -3.30 -11.58
N LEU A 102 17.76 -3.43 -10.31
CA LEU A 102 18.72 -3.73 -9.24
C LEU A 102 19.31 -5.14 -9.42
N ALA A 103 18.49 -6.14 -9.77
CA ALA A 103 18.97 -7.49 -10.04
C ALA A 103 19.99 -7.53 -11.20
N ASP A 104 19.71 -6.83 -12.30
CA ASP A 104 20.60 -6.74 -13.46
C ASP A 104 21.94 -6.05 -13.11
N ARG A 105 21.94 -5.18 -12.09
CA ARG A 105 23.13 -4.49 -11.56
C ARG A 105 23.80 -5.23 -10.39
N GLY A 106 23.27 -6.37 -9.96
CA GLY A 106 23.77 -7.10 -8.79
C GLY A 106 23.55 -6.38 -7.45
N LEU A 107 22.54 -5.51 -7.38
CA LEU A 107 22.15 -4.71 -6.22
C LEU A 107 20.92 -5.30 -5.51
N THR A 108 20.69 -4.89 -4.27
CA THR A 108 19.56 -5.35 -3.45
C THR A 108 18.52 -4.24 -3.27
N MET A 109 17.24 -4.61 -3.30
CA MET A 109 16.13 -3.70 -3.02
C MET A 109 16.28 -3.05 -1.65
N PRO A 110 16.24 -1.71 -1.55
CA PRO A 110 16.18 -1.05 -0.26
C PRO A 110 14.83 -1.31 0.42
N GLN A 111 14.79 -1.10 1.74
CA GLN A 111 13.58 -1.23 2.53
C GLN A 111 12.79 0.08 2.52
N VAL A 112 11.48 -0.02 2.75
CA VAL A 112 10.66 1.16 3.01
C VAL A 112 11.11 1.79 4.33
N GLN A 113 11.39 3.08 4.32
CA GLN A 113 11.78 3.81 5.53
C GLN A 113 10.59 3.90 6.51
N ALA A 114 10.87 3.73 7.81
CA ALA A 114 9.83 3.67 8.84
C ALA A 114 9.22 5.03 9.18
N ASP A 115 9.97 6.09 8.94
CA ASP A 115 9.70 7.49 9.25
C ASP A 115 9.11 8.24 8.05
N ARG A 116 8.37 7.56 7.16
CA ARG A 116 7.57 8.21 6.11
C ARG A 116 6.81 9.37 6.77
N ALA A 117 7.30 10.59 6.56
CA ALA A 117 6.65 11.78 7.05
C ALA A 117 5.30 11.86 6.33
N TRP A 118 4.23 11.72 7.09
CA TRP A 118 2.86 11.86 6.63
C TRP A 118 2.26 13.14 7.20
#